data_AF-A0A401I4M7-F1
#
_entry.id   AF-A0A401I4M7-F1
#
_cell.length_a   1.000
_cell.length_b   1.000
_cell.length_c   1.000
_cell.angle_alpha   90.00
_cell.angle_beta   90.00
_cell.angle_gamma   90.00
#
_symmetry.space_group_name_H-M   'P 1'
#
loop_
_entity.id
_entity.type
_entity.pdbx_description
1 polymer ?
#
loop_
_entity_poly.entity_id
_entity_poly.type
_entity_poly.pdbx_seq_one_letter_code
_entity_poly.pdbx_strand_id
1 'polypeptide(L)'
;MKKTWIGIVVSTLVLALLAGCGGANEPKDPASPPAEQPATTTPEKTVDNETTGLADGAYYAEGEYSEKSGWKEVVALTVEGGKITKVDWNALYKDGGLDKKTSSKTGAYGMVANGNAQAEWDEQAAKMEAYLIAEQSADGLNLNDEGKTDAVSGVSIGVEGFSELVNKALAAGPTEVGPYKDGTYRAEAAEFAESSGWKENVTVTVINGKIAAVSWNGEHKDGGTDKVTRSASGEYGMVANGGAQAEWHEQAHNAEQYLLEVQDPAKIVYRAEDGKTDAIAGVSIHVNSFVELAQEALASAK
;
A
#
# COMPACT_ATOMS: atom_id res chain seq x y z
N MET A 1 -11.12 -4.74 36.44
CA MET A 1 -12.52 -4.71 36.93
C MET A 1 -13.43 -4.89 35.73
N LYS A 2 -14.11 -6.04 35.63
CA LYS A 2 -15.00 -6.40 34.51
C LYS A 2 -16.43 -6.01 34.92
N LYS A 3 -17.17 -5.29 34.06
CA LYS A 3 -18.61 -5.03 34.25
C LYS A 3 -19.38 -5.65 33.08
N THR A 4 -20.11 -6.71 33.40
CA THR A 4 -21.14 -7.36 32.58
C THR A 4 -22.46 -6.61 32.78
N TRP A 5 -23.19 -6.31 31.70
CA TRP A 5 -24.56 -5.79 31.74
C TRP A 5 -25.56 -6.83 31.23
N ILE A 6 -26.63 -6.96 31.99
CA ILE A 6 -27.68 -7.98 31.98
C ILE A 6 -28.78 -7.57 31.00
N GLY A 7 -29.26 -8.53 30.20
CA GLY A 7 -30.38 -8.37 29.29
C GLY A 7 -31.75 -8.45 29.97
N ILE A 8 -32.75 -7.85 29.33
CA ILE A 8 -34.17 -7.97 29.68
C ILE A 8 -34.91 -8.54 28.47
N VAL A 9 -35.52 -9.70 28.67
CA VAL A 9 -36.45 -10.40 27.78
C VAL A 9 -37.86 -9.95 28.14
N VAL A 10 -38.66 -9.54 27.15
CA VAL A 10 -40.12 -9.44 27.30
C VAL A 10 -40.76 -10.20 26.14
N SER A 11 -41.61 -11.15 26.51
CA SER A 11 -42.35 -12.08 25.67
C SER A 11 -43.84 -11.80 25.76
N THR A 12 -44.60 -12.37 24.82
CA THR A 12 -46.07 -12.47 24.69
C THR A 12 -46.74 -11.29 23.95
N LEU A 13 -47.74 -11.45 23.07
CA LEU A 13 -48.72 -12.54 22.91
C LEU A 13 -49.30 -12.52 21.47
N VAL A 14 -49.64 -13.69 20.93
CA VAL A 14 -50.28 -13.92 19.61
C VAL A 14 -51.80 -13.87 19.73
N LEU A 15 -52.51 -13.33 18.73
CA LEU A 15 -53.87 -13.78 18.38
C LEU A 15 -54.08 -13.67 16.86
N ALA A 16 -54.35 -14.82 16.25
CA ALA A 16 -54.75 -14.99 14.85
C ALA A 16 -56.28 -15.13 14.75
N LEU A 17 -56.88 -14.57 13.70
CA LEU A 17 -58.19 -14.98 13.19
C LEU A 17 -58.13 -15.08 11.67
N LEU A 18 -58.50 -16.26 11.18
CA LEU A 18 -58.73 -16.64 9.79
C LEU A 18 -60.15 -16.25 9.34
N ALA A 19 -60.30 -15.96 8.03
CA ALA A 19 -61.27 -16.56 7.09
C ALA A 19 -61.94 -15.54 6.13
N GLY A 20 -61.98 -15.90 4.85
CA GLY A 20 -63.05 -15.47 3.94
C GLY A 20 -62.65 -15.13 2.50
N CYS A 21 -62.57 -16.13 1.62
CA CYS A 21 -62.67 -15.96 0.15
C CYS A 21 -64.14 -15.87 -0.29
N GLY A 22 -64.43 -15.11 -1.35
CA GLY A 22 -65.69 -15.22 -2.12
C GLY A 22 -65.84 -14.10 -3.16
N GLY A 23 -66.01 -14.47 -4.43
CA GLY A 23 -66.07 -13.53 -5.56
C GLY A 23 -67.42 -13.44 -6.29
N ALA A 24 -67.40 -12.57 -7.31
CA ALA A 24 -68.26 -12.45 -8.52
C ALA A 24 -69.40 -11.40 -8.57
N ASN A 25 -69.24 -10.53 -9.59
CA ASN A 25 -70.21 -9.88 -10.50
C ASN A 25 -70.83 -8.48 -10.21
N GLU A 26 -70.41 -7.56 -11.09
CA GLU A 26 -70.86 -6.22 -11.55
C GLU A 26 -72.39 -6.00 -11.78
N PRO A 27 -72.95 -4.75 -12.02
CA PRO A 27 -72.38 -3.69 -12.89
C PRO A 27 -72.72 -2.18 -12.69
N LYS A 28 -71.99 -1.35 -13.47
CA LYS A 28 -72.30 -0.03 -14.11
C LYS A 28 -71.97 1.32 -13.41
N ASP A 29 -70.84 1.87 -13.86
CA ASP A 29 -70.32 3.25 -14.07
C ASP A 29 -71.31 4.42 -14.34
N PRO A 30 -70.91 5.73 -14.29
CA PRO A 30 -69.57 6.24 -14.65
C PRO A 30 -68.91 7.40 -13.86
N ALA A 31 -67.57 7.35 -13.92
CA ALA A 31 -66.59 8.40 -14.21
C ALA A 31 -66.31 9.57 -13.22
N SER A 32 -65.16 9.49 -12.58
CA SER A 32 -64.20 10.61 -12.44
C SER A 32 -62.77 10.03 -12.31
N PRO A 33 -61.76 10.55 -13.03
CA PRO A 33 -60.43 9.93 -13.07
C PRO A 33 -59.57 10.38 -11.87
N PRO A 34 -58.90 9.46 -11.14
CA PRO A 34 -57.85 9.84 -10.21
C PRO A 34 -56.47 9.35 -10.67
N ALA A 35 -55.54 10.31 -10.66
CA ALA A 35 -54.12 10.24 -10.30
C ALA A 35 -53.27 9.02 -10.74
N GLU A 36 -52.25 9.30 -11.56
CA GLU A 36 -51.08 8.46 -11.77
C GLU A 36 -50.38 8.13 -10.44
N GLN A 37 -50.27 6.82 -10.18
CA GLN A 37 -49.45 6.26 -9.12
C GLN A 37 -48.05 5.96 -9.71
N PRO A 38 -46.95 6.30 -9.02
CA PRO A 38 -45.59 6.02 -9.50
C PRO A 38 -45.35 4.51 -9.63
N ALA A 39 -44.80 4.10 -10.77
CA ALA A 39 -44.31 2.75 -11.00
C ALA A 39 -43.19 2.43 -9.99
N THR A 40 -43.42 1.41 -9.17
CA THR A 40 -42.36 0.73 -8.42
C THR A 40 -41.41 0.06 -9.41
N THR A 41 -40.23 0.63 -9.59
CA THR A 41 -39.10 -0.02 -10.27
C THR A 41 -38.55 -1.11 -9.34
N THR A 42 -38.87 -2.36 -9.67
CA THR A 42 -38.11 -3.53 -9.21
C THR A 42 -36.64 -3.33 -9.61
N PRO A 43 -35.66 -3.44 -8.69
CA PRO A 43 -34.26 -3.46 -9.09
C PRO A 43 -34.04 -4.69 -9.96
N GLU A 44 -33.63 -4.45 -11.20
CA GLU A 44 -33.19 -5.47 -12.13
C GLU A 44 -32.05 -6.24 -11.47
N LYS A 45 -32.33 -7.52 -11.16
CA LYS A 45 -31.30 -8.49 -10.79
C LYS A 45 -30.36 -8.57 -11.98
N THR A 46 -29.19 -7.96 -11.87
CA THR A 46 -28.07 -8.21 -12.78
C THR A 46 -27.88 -9.72 -12.83
N VAL A 47 -27.98 -10.25 -14.04
CA VAL A 47 -27.80 -11.66 -14.32
C VAL A 47 -26.36 -11.97 -14.01
N ASP A 48 -26.13 -12.73 -12.93
CA ASP A 48 -24.84 -13.38 -12.67
C ASP A 48 -24.56 -14.29 -13.87
N ASN A 49 -23.72 -13.79 -14.78
CA ASN A 49 -23.02 -14.65 -15.71
C ASN A 49 -22.08 -15.49 -14.85
N GLU A 50 -22.17 -16.81 -14.90
CA GLU A 50 -21.24 -17.67 -14.19
C GLU A 50 -19.81 -17.34 -14.65
N THR A 51 -19.10 -16.54 -13.87
CA THR A 51 -17.72 -16.18 -14.13
C THR A 51 -16.88 -17.42 -13.83
N THR A 52 -16.54 -18.18 -14.88
CA THR A 52 -15.44 -19.13 -14.82
C THR A 52 -14.13 -18.31 -14.73
N GLY A 53 -13.83 -17.74 -13.56
CA GLY A 53 -12.68 -16.84 -13.37
C GLY A 53 -12.67 -16.13 -12.01
N LEU A 54 -11.57 -15.41 -11.73
CA LEU A 54 -11.46 -14.56 -10.55
C LEU A 54 -12.42 -13.36 -10.64
N ALA A 55 -12.77 -12.75 -9.52
CA ALA A 55 -13.52 -11.48 -9.56
C ALA A 55 -12.59 -10.35 -10.01
N ASP A 56 -13.08 -9.45 -10.86
CA ASP A 56 -12.27 -8.31 -11.28
C ASP A 56 -12.02 -7.36 -10.10
N GLY A 57 -10.82 -6.77 -10.07
CA GLY A 57 -10.42 -5.81 -9.05
C GLY A 57 -8.96 -5.94 -8.61
N ALA A 58 -8.60 -5.16 -7.59
CA ALA A 58 -7.28 -5.19 -6.98
C ALA A 58 -7.25 -6.14 -5.79
N TYR A 59 -6.24 -6.99 -5.72
CA TYR A 59 -6.04 -7.92 -4.61
C TYR A 59 -4.76 -7.56 -3.88
N TYR A 60 -4.74 -7.70 -2.56
CA TYR A 60 -3.59 -7.32 -1.77
C TYR A 60 -3.40 -8.24 -0.57
N ALA A 61 -2.16 -8.64 -0.32
CA ALA A 61 -1.76 -9.30 0.90
C ALA A 61 -0.38 -8.83 1.34
N GLU A 62 -0.19 -8.80 2.66
CA GLU A 62 1.10 -8.56 3.29
C GLU A 62 1.40 -9.63 4.34
N GLY A 63 2.69 -9.90 4.53
CA GLY A 63 3.20 -10.74 5.59
C GLY A 63 3.55 -9.94 6.84
N GLU A 64 4.11 -10.64 7.83
CA GLU A 64 4.64 -10.02 9.03
C GLU A 64 6.09 -9.55 8.81
N TYR A 65 6.53 -8.57 9.59
CA TYR A 65 7.93 -8.18 9.60
C TYR A 65 8.82 -9.30 10.14
N SER A 66 9.84 -9.68 9.38
CA SER A 66 10.85 -10.61 9.85
C SER A 66 11.63 -10.02 11.01
N GLU A 67 11.67 -10.69 12.15
CA GLU A 67 12.51 -10.27 13.29
C GLU A 67 14.00 -10.22 12.93
N LYS A 68 14.43 -11.09 12.00
CA LYS A 68 15.83 -11.20 11.57
C LYS A 68 16.22 -10.12 10.57
N SER A 69 15.39 -9.89 9.56
CA SER A 69 15.75 -9.00 8.44
C SER A 69 15.11 -7.61 8.55
N GLY A 70 14.03 -7.45 9.31
CA GLY A 70 13.23 -6.22 9.37
C GLY A 70 12.34 -5.98 8.16
N TRP A 71 12.32 -6.87 7.17
CA TRP A 71 11.48 -6.77 5.97
C TRP A 71 10.17 -7.54 6.15
N LYS A 72 9.07 -7.00 5.63
CA LYS A 72 7.83 -7.75 5.36
C LYS A 72 7.61 -7.82 3.85
N GLU A 73 7.18 -8.96 3.34
CA GLU A 73 6.80 -9.10 1.94
C GLU A 73 5.35 -8.64 1.72
N VAL A 74 5.09 -8.11 0.52
CA VAL A 74 3.76 -7.66 0.09
C VAL A 74 3.52 -8.11 -1.35
N VAL A 75 2.27 -8.45 -1.67
CA VAL A 75 1.83 -8.79 -3.02
C VAL A 75 0.58 -7.98 -3.34
N ALA A 76 0.61 -7.22 -4.42
CA ALA A 76 -0.57 -6.60 -5.04
C ALA A 76 -0.83 -7.22 -6.42
N LEU A 77 -2.09 -7.54 -6.72
CA LEU A 77 -2.51 -8.09 -8.00
C LEU A 77 -3.62 -7.23 -8.61
N THR A 78 -3.69 -7.21 -9.93
CA THR A 78 -4.87 -6.70 -10.66
C THR A 78 -5.50 -7.86 -11.43
N VAL A 79 -6.81 -8.03 -11.28
CA VAL A 79 -7.62 -8.97 -12.06
C VAL A 79 -8.56 -8.21 -12.98
N GLU A 80 -8.51 -8.52 -14.27
CA GLU A 80 -9.36 -7.96 -15.31
C GLU A 80 -9.87 -9.09 -16.22
N GLY A 81 -11.18 -9.14 -16.48
CA GLY A 81 -11.79 -10.22 -17.25
C GLY A 81 -11.59 -11.60 -16.63
N GLY A 82 -11.53 -11.67 -15.30
CA GLY A 82 -11.29 -12.87 -14.51
C GLY A 82 -9.88 -13.46 -14.58
N LYS A 83 -8.90 -12.68 -15.06
CA LYS A 83 -7.48 -13.07 -15.16
C LYS A 83 -6.57 -12.09 -14.43
N ILE A 84 -5.53 -12.59 -13.80
CA ILE A 84 -4.43 -11.78 -13.24
C ILE A 84 -3.69 -11.10 -14.40
N THR A 85 -3.72 -9.77 -14.45
CA THR A 85 -3.07 -8.97 -15.49
C THR A 85 -1.86 -8.19 -14.98
N LYS A 86 -1.76 -7.95 -13.67
CA LYS A 86 -0.62 -7.31 -13.02
C LYS A 86 -0.31 -7.99 -11.69
N VAL A 87 0.97 -8.02 -11.35
CA VAL A 87 1.51 -8.54 -10.10
C VAL A 87 2.63 -7.60 -9.67
N ASP A 88 2.58 -7.15 -8.42
CA ASP A 88 3.65 -6.43 -7.75
C ASP A 88 4.03 -7.24 -6.51
N TRP A 89 5.15 -7.97 -6.59
CA TRP A 89 5.78 -8.59 -5.41
C TRP A 89 6.90 -7.69 -4.92
N ASN A 90 6.78 -7.21 -3.70
CA ASN A 90 7.72 -6.29 -3.09
C ASN A 90 7.96 -6.65 -1.62
N ALA A 91 8.83 -5.88 -0.97
CA ALA A 91 8.96 -5.91 0.47
C ALA A 91 9.21 -4.52 1.04
N LEU A 92 8.71 -4.29 2.25
CA LEU A 92 8.77 -3.02 2.97
C LEU A 92 9.63 -3.21 4.23
N TYR A 93 10.49 -2.24 4.51
CA TYR A 93 11.32 -2.27 5.72
C TYR A 93 10.57 -1.65 6.90
N LYS A 94 10.72 -2.22 8.09
CA LYS A 94 10.02 -1.77 9.31
C LYS A 94 10.33 -0.31 9.67
N ASP A 95 11.52 0.15 9.33
CA ASP A 95 11.97 1.50 9.65
C ASP A 95 11.81 2.44 8.43
N GLY A 96 10.93 2.13 7.47
CA GLY A 96 10.71 2.96 6.29
C GLY A 96 11.89 2.94 5.31
N GLY A 97 12.09 4.03 4.57
CA GLY A 97 13.05 4.10 3.48
C GLY A 97 12.51 3.55 2.15
N LEU A 98 13.43 3.09 1.29
CA LEU A 98 13.08 2.51 -0.01
C LEU A 98 12.45 1.12 0.17
N ASP A 99 11.47 0.78 -0.67
CA ASP A 99 11.02 -0.60 -0.81
C ASP A 99 12.13 -1.48 -1.42
N LYS A 100 12.02 -2.80 -1.23
CA LYS A 100 13.08 -3.74 -1.62
C LYS A 100 13.34 -3.77 -3.12
N LYS A 101 12.32 -3.64 -3.97
CA LYS A 101 12.54 -3.55 -5.43
C LYS A 101 13.33 -2.32 -5.79
N THR A 102 12.98 -1.17 -5.21
CA THR A 102 13.70 0.08 -5.46
C THR A 102 15.13 0.01 -4.92
N SER A 103 15.33 -0.48 -3.69
CA SER A 103 16.66 -0.71 -3.12
C SER A 103 17.51 -1.65 -3.97
N SER A 104 16.91 -2.69 -4.55
CA SER A 104 17.58 -3.64 -5.45
C SER A 104 18.00 -2.96 -6.75
N LYS A 105 17.08 -2.25 -7.42
CA LYS A 105 17.34 -1.52 -8.67
C LYS A 105 18.41 -0.45 -8.54
N THR A 106 18.47 0.24 -7.41
CA THR A 106 19.48 1.28 -7.15
C THR A 106 20.80 0.71 -6.63
N GLY A 107 20.91 -0.62 -6.48
CA GLY A 107 22.10 -1.29 -5.94
C GLY A 107 22.30 -1.15 -4.43
N ALA A 108 21.35 -0.56 -3.71
CA ALA A 108 21.40 -0.38 -2.25
C ALA A 108 21.17 -1.69 -1.48
N TYR A 109 20.49 -2.68 -2.08
CA TYR A 109 20.32 -4.01 -1.50
C TYR A 109 21.48 -4.96 -1.88
N GLY A 110 21.86 -5.00 -3.17
CA GLY A 110 23.10 -5.58 -3.68
C GLY A 110 23.28 -7.08 -3.42
N MET A 111 22.40 -7.93 -3.95
CA MET A 111 22.54 -9.39 -3.84
C MET A 111 23.68 -9.96 -4.69
N VAL A 112 23.93 -9.40 -5.86
CA VAL A 112 25.00 -9.87 -6.75
C VAL A 112 26.34 -9.38 -6.24
N ALA A 113 26.45 -8.07 -6.04
CA ALA A 113 27.68 -7.42 -5.61
C ALA A 113 28.17 -7.90 -4.23
N ASN A 114 27.25 -8.18 -3.29
CA ASN A 114 27.60 -8.51 -1.90
C ASN A 114 27.32 -9.97 -1.51
N GLY A 115 26.56 -10.72 -2.30
CA GLY A 115 26.03 -12.03 -1.91
C GLY A 115 26.30 -13.18 -2.87
N ASN A 116 27.04 -12.96 -3.96
CA ASN A 116 27.26 -13.96 -5.03
C ASN A 116 25.95 -14.52 -5.62
N ALA A 117 24.85 -13.77 -5.54
CA ALA A 117 23.59 -14.17 -6.17
C ALA A 117 23.72 -14.10 -7.70
N GLN A 118 22.89 -14.87 -8.40
CA GLN A 118 22.89 -14.92 -9.87
C GLN A 118 22.26 -13.69 -10.52
N ALA A 119 21.38 -13.00 -9.80
CA ALA A 119 20.64 -11.82 -10.24
C ALA A 119 20.21 -11.00 -9.03
N GLU A 120 19.91 -9.73 -9.24
CA GLU A 120 19.37 -8.86 -8.20
C GLU A 120 17.94 -9.27 -7.83
N TRP A 121 17.48 -8.84 -6.64
CA TRP A 121 16.18 -9.28 -6.11
C TRP A 121 15.02 -8.86 -7.02
N ASP A 122 15.05 -7.64 -7.53
CA ASP A 122 14.01 -7.10 -8.42
C ASP A 122 13.91 -7.85 -9.75
N GLU A 123 15.03 -8.28 -10.32
CA GLU A 123 15.04 -9.09 -11.53
C GLU A 123 14.41 -10.47 -11.29
N GLN A 124 14.69 -11.07 -10.13
CA GLN A 124 14.10 -12.35 -9.75
C GLN A 124 12.62 -12.21 -9.42
N ALA A 125 12.22 -11.13 -8.74
CA ALA A 125 10.82 -10.82 -8.47
C ALA A 125 10.03 -10.61 -9.76
N ALA A 126 10.56 -9.88 -10.74
CA ALA A 126 9.92 -9.68 -12.05
C ALA A 126 9.66 -11.01 -12.80
N LYS A 127 10.55 -12.00 -12.65
CA LYS A 127 10.32 -13.34 -13.22
C LYS A 127 9.19 -14.08 -12.52
N MET A 128 9.07 -13.95 -11.20
CA MET A 128 7.96 -14.54 -10.43
C MET A 128 6.63 -13.86 -10.75
N GLU A 129 6.63 -12.53 -10.90
CA GLU A 129 5.47 -11.75 -11.36
C GLU A 129 5.01 -12.23 -12.74
N ALA A 130 5.95 -12.37 -13.69
CA ALA A 130 5.66 -12.88 -15.03
C ALA A 130 5.15 -14.33 -15.02
N TYR A 131 5.73 -15.19 -14.18
CA TYR A 131 5.26 -16.57 -13.99
C TYR A 131 3.80 -16.59 -13.53
N LEU A 132 3.44 -15.81 -12.51
CA LEU A 132 2.08 -15.79 -12.00
C LEU A 132 1.07 -15.24 -13.03
N ILE A 133 1.46 -14.24 -13.83
CA ILE A 133 0.63 -13.74 -14.93
C ILE A 133 0.43 -14.84 -16.00
N ALA A 134 1.44 -15.64 -16.29
CA ALA A 134 1.33 -16.72 -17.29
C ALA A 134 0.49 -17.89 -16.78
N GLU A 135 0.77 -18.37 -15.57
CA GLU A 135 0.19 -19.59 -15.01
C GLU A 135 -1.12 -19.36 -14.25
N GLN A 136 -1.41 -18.12 -13.88
CA GLN A 136 -2.61 -17.71 -13.13
C GLN A 136 -2.78 -18.39 -11.76
N SER A 137 -1.75 -19.09 -11.27
CA SER A 137 -1.69 -19.76 -9.96
C SER A 137 -0.23 -19.91 -9.50
N ALA A 138 -0.03 -19.95 -8.18
CA ALA A 138 1.26 -20.24 -7.56
C ALA A 138 1.45 -21.75 -7.26
N ASP A 139 0.43 -22.59 -7.46
CA ASP A 139 0.46 -24.02 -7.10
C ASP A 139 1.53 -24.81 -7.89
N GLY A 140 1.89 -24.34 -9.09
CA GLY A 140 2.89 -24.97 -9.95
C GLY A 140 4.35 -24.77 -9.52
N LEU A 141 4.60 -24.00 -8.44
CA LEU A 141 5.96 -23.67 -8.02
C LEU A 141 6.73 -24.85 -7.41
N ASN A 142 6.07 -25.90 -6.92
CA ASN A 142 6.73 -27.12 -6.39
C ASN A 142 7.94 -26.82 -5.48
N LEU A 143 7.69 -26.13 -4.37
CA LEU A 143 8.75 -25.63 -3.48
C LEU A 143 9.52 -26.78 -2.81
N ASN A 144 10.84 -26.61 -2.68
CA ASN A 144 11.69 -27.50 -1.89
C ASN A 144 11.73 -27.09 -0.41
N ASP A 145 12.46 -27.85 0.43
CA ASP A 145 12.57 -27.61 1.87
C ASP A 145 13.19 -26.25 2.25
N GLU A 146 13.83 -25.55 1.30
CA GLU A 146 14.38 -24.20 1.47
C GLU A 146 13.42 -23.11 0.96
N GLY A 147 12.20 -23.46 0.55
CA GLY A 147 11.21 -22.55 0.00
C GLY A 147 11.57 -22.03 -1.40
N LYS A 148 12.46 -22.71 -2.12
CA LYS A 148 12.88 -22.36 -3.49
C LYS A 148 12.18 -23.20 -4.54
N THR A 149 12.21 -22.74 -5.78
CA THR A 149 11.59 -23.40 -6.94
C THR A 149 12.59 -23.53 -8.10
N ASP A 150 12.50 -24.63 -8.86
CA ASP A 150 13.14 -24.79 -10.16
C ASP A 150 12.17 -24.52 -11.34
N ALA A 151 10.89 -24.21 -11.05
CA ALA A 151 9.86 -23.98 -12.07
C ALA A 151 10.07 -22.66 -12.83
N VAL A 152 10.82 -21.71 -12.26
CA VAL A 152 11.07 -20.39 -12.84
C VAL A 152 12.56 -20.20 -13.09
N SER A 153 12.96 -20.24 -14.36
CA SER A 153 14.37 -20.17 -14.75
C SER A 153 15.04 -18.87 -14.29
N GLY A 154 16.17 -19.01 -13.60
CA GLY A 154 16.98 -17.90 -13.09
C GLY A 154 16.35 -17.16 -11.90
N VAL A 155 15.46 -17.83 -11.16
CA VAL A 155 15.08 -17.47 -9.79
C VAL A 155 15.81 -18.42 -8.84
N SER A 156 16.50 -17.86 -7.87
CA SER A 156 17.34 -18.56 -6.89
C SER A 156 17.05 -18.15 -5.44
N ILE A 157 16.26 -17.09 -5.24
CA ILE A 157 15.73 -16.67 -3.95
C ILE A 157 14.63 -17.62 -3.46
N GLY A 158 14.38 -17.62 -2.14
CA GLY A 158 13.16 -18.23 -1.60
C GLY A 158 11.92 -17.49 -2.11
N VAL A 159 10.90 -18.25 -2.49
CA VAL A 159 9.63 -17.76 -3.06
C VAL A 159 8.40 -18.29 -2.32
N GLU A 160 8.61 -18.93 -1.17
CA GLU A 160 7.53 -19.39 -0.30
C GLU A 160 6.61 -18.23 0.11
N GLY A 161 7.19 -17.13 0.61
CA GLY A 161 6.44 -15.93 0.97
C GLY A 161 5.60 -15.36 -0.18
N PHE A 162 6.15 -15.35 -1.40
CA PHE A 162 5.39 -14.98 -2.59
C PHE A 162 4.16 -15.88 -2.79
N SER A 163 4.34 -17.20 -2.79
CA SER A 163 3.26 -18.17 -2.98
C SER A 163 2.16 -18.03 -1.93
N GLU A 164 2.55 -17.92 -0.65
CA GLU A 164 1.64 -17.75 0.46
C GLU A 164 0.83 -16.45 0.35
N LEU A 165 1.49 -15.34 -0.01
CA LEU A 165 0.83 -14.04 -0.14
C LEU A 165 -0.10 -13.97 -1.36
N VAL A 166 0.27 -14.59 -2.48
CA VAL A 166 -0.62 -14.72 -3.64
C VAL A 166 -1.90 -15.46 -3.25
N ASN A 167 -1.77 -16.63 -2.61
CA ASN A 167 -2.91 -17.42 -2.18
C ASN A 167 -3.76 -16.67 -1.14
N LYS A 168 -3.12 -15.98 -0.20
CA LYS A 168 -3.79 -15.13 0.80
C LYS A 168 -4.57 -14.00 0.14
N ALA A 169 -3.98 -13.31 -0.84
CA ALA A 169 -4.63 -12.23 -1.57
C ALA A 169 -5.85 -12.75 -2.33
N LEU A 170 -5.68 -13.79 -3.15
CA LEU A 170 -6.76 -14.40 -3.95
C LEU A 170 -7.91 -14.91 -3.09
N ALA A 171 -7.62 -15.53 -1.95
CA ALA A 171 -8.63 -16.01 -1.00
C ALA A 171 -9.38 -14.87 -0.30
N ALA A 172 -8.74 -13.73 -0.06
CA ALA A 172 -9.39 -12.55 0.53
C ALA A 172 -10.37 -11.86 -0.43
N GLY A 173 -10.17 -12.02 -1.75
CA GLY A 173 -10.98 -11.35 -2.76
C GLY A 173 -10.50 -9.92 -3.05
N PRO A 174 -11.20 -9.19 -3.94
CA PRO A 174 -10.88 -7.81 -4.26
C PRO A 174 -10.92 -6.88 -3.04
N THR A 175 -10.01 -5.92 -3.00
CA THR A 175 -9.82 -4.92 -1.93
C THR A 175 -10.01 -3.51 -2.48
N GLU A 176 -10.32 -2.57 -1.60
CA GLU A 176 -10.39 -1.15 -1.95
C GLU A 176 -8.99 -0.58 -2.17
N VAL A 177 -8.79 0.04 -3.34
CA VAL A 177 -7.56 0.71 -3.73
C VAL A 177 -7.54 2.12 -3.13
N GLY A 178 -6.39 2.57 -2.64
CA GLY A 178 -6.21 3.94 -2.21
C GLY A 178 -6.25 4.96 -3.36
N PRO A 179 -6.09 6.26 -3.07
CA PRO A 179 -6.31 7.34 -4.05
C PRO A 179 -5.17 7.49 -5.07
N TYR A 180 -4.06 6.79 -4.90
CA TYR A 180 -2.88 6.91 -5.76
C TYR A 180 -2.80 5.74 -6.75
N LYS A 181 -2.13 5.96 -7.87
CA LYS A 181 -1.71 4.92 -8.81
C LYS A 181 -0.47 4.24 -8.25
N ASP A 182 -0.41 2.92 -8.38
CA ASP A 182 0.73 2.13 -7.93
C ASP A 182 1.99 2.47 -8.74
N GLY A 183 3.13 2.48 -8.05
CA GLY A 183 4.42 2.78 -8.65
C GLY A 183 5.41 3.41 -7.66
N THR A 184 6.61 3.69 -8.16
CA THR A 184 7.66 4.41 -7.43
C THR A 184 7.82 5.80 -8.03
N TYR A 185 7.67 6.82 -7.21
CA TYR A 185 7.66 8.22 -7.60
C TYR A 185 8.80 8.95 -6.90
N ARG A 186 9.53 9.78 -7.63
CA ARG A 186 10.67 10.52 -7.07
C ARG A 186 10.63 11.98 -7.50
N ALA A 187 10.91 12.87 -6.55
CA ALA A 187 11.18 14.27 -6.78
C ALA A 187 12.51 14.65 -6.12
N GLU A 188 13.19 15.66 -6.68
CA GLU A 188 14.40 16.23 -6.10
C GLU A 188 14.38 17.75 -6.21
N ALA A 189 15.02 18.41 -5.25
CA ALA A 189 15.19 19.85 -5.30
C ALA A 189 15.90 20.25 -6.61
N ALA A 190 15.48 21.34 -7.23
CA ALA A 190 16.01 21.75 -8.54
C ALA A 190 17.52 22.07 -8.50
N GLU A 191 17.98 22.64 -7.39
CA GLU A 191 19.36 23.10 -7.21
C GLU A 191 19.90 22.63 -5.86
N PHE A 192 21.23 22.55 -5.75
CA PHE A 192 21.88 22.38 -4.45
C PHE A 192 21.64 23.63 -3.60
N ALA A 193 21.22 23.45 -2.35
CA ALA A 193 21.01 24.55 -1.42
C ALA A 193 22.32 25.33 -1.22
N GLU A 194 22.32 26.64 -1.50
CA GLU A 194 23.53 27.46 -1.42
C GLU A 194 24.18 27.44 -0.02
N SER A 195 23.34 27.39 1.02
CA SER A 195 23.76 27.43 2.43
C SER A 195 24.42 26.14 2.90
N SER A 196 23.96 24.98 2.42
CA SER A 196 24.34 23.67 2.97
C SER A 196 25.04 22.77 1.96
N GLY A 197 24.95 23.06 0.66
CA GLY A 197 25.46 22.24 -0.42
C GLY A 197 24.68 20.96 -0.70
N TRP A 198 23.53 20.74 -0.04
CA TRP A 198 22.70 19.56 -0.23
C TRP A 198 21.56 19.80 -1.23
N LYS A 199 21.31 18.80 -2.09
CA LYS A 199 20.11 18.70 -2.93
C LYS A 199 19.28 17.53 -2.44
N GLU A 200 18.18 17.83 -1.78
CA GLU A 200 17.31 16.83 -1.17
C GLU A 200 16.43 16.15 -2.22
N ASN A 201 16.03 14.91 -1.94
CA ASN A 201 15.11 14.14 -2.77
C ASN A 201 14.19 13.30 -1.91
N VAL A 202 12.99 13.05 -2.42
CA VAL A 202 12.00 12.17 -1.79
C VAL A 202 11.57 11.13 -2.81
N THR A 203 11.67 9.86 -2.41
CA THR A 203 11.13 8.71 -3.16
C THR A 203 9.95 8.14 -2.40
N VAL A 204 8.81 7.97 -3.07
CA VAL A 204 7.58 7.41 -2.51
C VAL A 204 7.17 6.19 -3.33
N THR A 205 6.92 5.07 -2.67
CA THR A 205 6.38 3.86 -3.29
C THR A 205 4.92 3.71 -2.90
N VAL A 206 4.06 3.55 -3.91
CA VAL A 206 2.63 3.33 -3.77
C VAL A 206 2.29 1.89 -4.15
N ILE A 207 1.57 1.18 -3.27
CA ILE A 207 1.10 -0.19 -3.48
C ILE A 207 -0.36 -0.27 -3.06
N ASN A 208 -1.21 -0.88 -3.89
CA ASN A 208 -2.66 -0.93 -3.70
C ASN A 208 -3.28 0.46 -3.42
N GLY A 209 -2.77 1.47 -4.12
CA GLY A 209 -3.09 2.89 -4.07
C GLY A 209 -2.73 3.62 -2.79
N LYS A 210 -1.95 3.01 -1.91
CA LYS A 210 -1.52 3.57 -0.61
C LYS A 210 -0.03 3.83 -0.61
N ILE A 211 0.40 4.89 0.09
CA ILE A 211 1.82 5.17 0.36
C ILE A 211 2.36 4.02 1.22
N ALA A 212 3.22 3.19 0.64
CA ALA A 212 3.75 1.97 1.23
C ALA A 212 5.19 2.12 1.73
N ALA A 213 5.99 2.97 1.08
CA ALA A 213 7.34 3.30 1.49
C ALA A 213 7.66 4.77 1.17
N VAL A 214 8.51 5.40 1.99
CA VAL A 214 8.96 6.78 1.80
C VAL A 214 10.44 6.84 2.19
N SER A 215 11.25 7.47 1.35
CA SER A 215 12.66 7.74 1.59
C SER A 215 12.96 9.22 1.33
N TRP A 216 13.36 9.95 2.37
CA TRP A 216 13.85 11.31 2.31
C TRP A 216 15.37 11.31 2.47
N ASN A 217 16.05 11.75 1.42
CA ASN A 217 17.51 11.74 1.38
C ASN A 217 18.04 13.00 0.68
N GLY A 218 19.35 13.04 0.42
CA GLY A 218 19.97 14.12 -0.34
C GLY A 218 21.36 13.75 -0.83
N GLU A 219 21.78 14.43 -1.88
CA GLU A 219 23.15 14.38 -2.40
C GLU A 219 23.86 15.71 -2.12
N HIS A 220 25.17 15.65 -1.89
CA HIS A 220 25.97 16.84 -1.64
C HIS A 220 26.73 17.25 -2.91
N LYS A 221 26.86 18.56 -3.15
CA LYS A 221 27.54 19.12 -4.34
C LYS A 221 29.00 18.66 -4.49
N ASP A 222 29.65 18.32 -3.38
CA ASP A 222 31.05 17.84 -3.37
C ASP A 222 31.17 16.33 -3.62
N GLY A 223 30.06 15.63 -3.89
CA GLY A 223 30.01 14.17 -4.00
C GLY A 223 30.19 13.47 -2.66
N GLY A 224 30.36 12.15 -2.67
CA GLY A 224 30.46 11.29 -1.48
C GLY A 224 29.20 10.47 -1.23
N THR A 225 29.02 9.99 0.00
CA THR A 225 27.81 9.26 0.41
C THR A 225 26.61 10.21 0.55
N ASP A 226 25.41 9.65 0.50
CA ASP A 226 24.15 10.38 0.66
C ASP A 226 23.95 10.92 2.10
N LYS A 227 22.94 11.77 2.27
CA LYS A 227 22.67 12.50 3.52
C LYS A 227 22.30 11.58 4.67
N VAL A 228 21.46 10.57 4.43
CA VAL A 228 21.09 9.57 5.44
C VAL A 228 22.35 8.84 5.90
N THR A 229 23.18 8.37 4.96
CA THR A 229 24.42 7.66 5.28
C THR A 229 25.40 8.52 6.08
N ARG A 230 25.62 9.78 5.69
CA ARG A 230 26.49 10.70 6.47
C ARG A 230 25.94 11.03 7.84
N SER A 231 24.63 11.11 7.97
CA SER A 231 24.02 11.35 9.28
C SER A 231 24.12 10.13 10.17
N ALA A 232 23.86 8.93 9.65
CA ALA A 232 23.97 7.68 10.39
C ALA A 232 25.42 7.36 10.82
N SER A 233 26.40 7.75 10.01
CA SER A 233 27.83 7.60 10.37
C SER A 233 28.33 8.63 11.39
N GLY A 234 27.54 9.67 11.68
CA GLY A 234 27.93 10.82 12.51
C GLY A 234 28.75 11.89 11.77
N GLU A 235 29.05 11.71 10.48
CA GLU A 235 29.79 12.68 9.67
C GLU A 235 29.01 13.99 9.47
N TYR A 236 27.68 13.93 9.35
CA TYR A 236 26.82 15.12 9.30
C TYR A 236 26.78 15.85 10.65
N GLY A 237 26.74 15.08 11.75
CA GLY A 237 26.99 15.53 13.12
C GLY A 237 26.07 16.64 13.64
N MET A 238 24.75 16.50 13.53
CA MET A 238 23.80 17.46 14.09
C MET A 238 23.82 17.50 15.62
N VAL A 239 23.98 16.35 16.27
CA VAL A 239 24.03 16.26 17.74
C VAL A 239 25.39 16.73 18.23
N ALA A 240 26.46 16.14 17.70
CA ALA A 240 27.82 16.40 18.13
C ALA A 240 28.28 17.84 17.89
N ASN A 241 27.88 18.46 16.76
CA ASN A 241 28.37 19.78 16.36
C ASN A 241 27.29 20.87 16.43
N GLY A 242 26.01 20.51 16.38
CA GLY A 242 24.88 21.45 16.29
C GLY A 242 24.01 21.55 17.53
N GLY A 243 24.22 20.71 18.55
CA GLY A 243 23.40 20.68 19.76
C GLY A 243 21.95 20.20 19.54
N ALA A 244 21.68 19.53 18.41
CA ALA A 244 20.39 18.91 18.15
C ALA A 244 20.12 17.76 19.12
N GLN A 245 18.85 17.41 19.33
CA GLN A 245 18.46 16.28 20.19
C GLN A 245 18.61 14.92 19.53
N ALA A 246 18.64 14.89 18.19
CA ALA A 246 18.71 13.69 17.37
C ALA A 246 19.46 14.01 16.07
N GLU A 247 20.05 12.98 15.46
CA GLU A 247 20.71 13.13 14.17
C GLU A 247 19.68 13.30 13.03
N TRP A 248 20.12 13.87 11.90
CA TRP A 248 19.23 14.15 10.77
C TRP A 248 18.44 12.91 10.31
N HIS A 249 19.09 11.75 10.19
CA HIS A 249 18.45 10.51 9.73
C HIS A 249 17.32 10.03 10.67
N GLU A 250 17.48 10.19 11.98
CA GLU A 250 16.45 9.83 12.96
C GLU A 250 15.24 10.77 12.83
N GLN A 251 15.48 12.06 12.63
CA GLN A 251 14.43 13.05 12.44
C GLN A 251 13.72 12.88 11.08
N ALA A 252 14.46 12.56 10.02
CA ALA A 252 13.91 12.26 8.70
C ALA A 252 13.04 11.00 8.74
N HIS A 253 13.52 9.94 9.41
CA HIS A 253 12.76 8.72 9.63
C HIS A 253 11.42 8.99 10.32
N ASN A 254 11.39 9.81 11.37
CA ASN A 254 10.14 10.18 12.04
C ASN A 254 9.16 10.92 11.10
N ALA A 255 9.68 11.77 10.20
CA ALA A 255 8.86 12.45 9.20
C ALA A 255 8.29 11.48 8.15
N GLU A 256 9.09 10.50 7.70
CA GLU A 256 8.66 9.42 6.81
C GLU A 256 7.56 8.56 7.44
N GLN A 257 7.73 8.13 8.70
CA GLN A 257 6.73 7.37 9.44
C GLN A 257 5.42 8.16 9.57
N TYR A 258 5.51 9.44 9.90
CA TYR A 258 4.33 10.29 9.97
C TYR A 258 3.61 10.39 8.61
N LEU A 259 4.36 10.48 7.49
CA LEU A 259 3.75 10.45 6.14
C LEU A 259 3.06 9.11 5.85
N LEU A 260 3.67 7.98 6.23
CA LEU A 260 3.07 6.66 6.12
C LEU A 260 1.79 6.54 6.95
N GLU A 261 1.71 7.19 8.11
CA GLU A 261 0.49 7.20 8.93
C GLU A 261 -0.62 8.06 8.33
N VAL A 262 -0.31 9.28 7.88
CA VAL A 262 -1.34 10.24 7.44
C VAL A 262 -1.76 10.06 5.98
N GLN A 263 -0.96 9.33 5.18
CA GLN A 263 -1.20 8.96 3.78
C GLN A 263 -1.43 10.15 2.84
N ASP A 264 -0.99 11.35 3.23
CA ASP A 264 -1.14 12.58 2.44
C ASP A 264 -0.13 13.64 2.91
N PRO A 265 0.85 14.04 2.07
CA PRO A 265 1.82 15.07 2.44
C PRO A 265 1.19 16.40 2.87
N ALA A 266 0.02 16.76 2.34
CA ALA A 266 -0.66 18.00 2.70
C ALA A 266 -1.16 18.03 4.15
N LYS A 267 -1.21 16.87 4.85
CA LYS A 267 -1.54 16.79 6.27
C LYS A 267 -0.34 17.05 7.19
N ILE A 268 0.86 17.15 6.64
CA ILE A 268 2.05 17.52 7.39
C ILE A 268 2.12 19.04 7.46
N VAL A 269 1.57 19.59 8.55
CA VAL A 269 1.56 21.05 8.77
C VAL A 269 2.92 21.49 9.29
N TYR A 270 3.47 22.55 8.70
CA TYR A 270 4.68 23.22 9.15
C TYR A 270 4.46 24.73 9.23
N ARG A 271 5.29 25.40 10.04
CA ARG A 271 5.30 26.85 10.20
C ARG A 271 5.96 27.50 9.00
N ALA A 272 5.32 28.51 8.42
CA ALA A 272 5.82 29.16 7.21
C ALA A 272 7.11 29.97 7.45
N GLU A 273 7.31 30.48 8.66
CA GLU A 273 8.44 31.33 9.03
C GLU A 273 9.77 30.57 9.12
N ASP A 274 9.74 29.30 9.50
CA ASP A 274 10.94 28.49 9.72
C ASP A 274 10.88 27.11 9.09
N GLY A 275 9.79 26.71 8.42
CA GLY A 275 9.67 25.41 7.75
C GLY A 275 9.64 24.21 8.69
N LYS A 276 9.52 24.41 10.00
CA LYS A 276 9.54 23.34 11.02
C LYS A 276 8.13 22.94 11.43
N THR A 277 8.00 21.79 12.08
CA THR A 277 6.72 21.27 12.57
C THR A 277 6.79 20.92 14.05
N ASP A 278 5.68 21.13 14.76
CA ASP A 278 5.46 20.60 16.11
C ASP A 278 4.57 19.35 16.10
N ALA A 279 4.06 18.95 14.92
CA ALA A 279 3.13 17.82 14.78
C ALA A 279 3.83 16.46 14.86
N ILE A 280 5.15 16.43 14.63
CA ILE A 280 5.93 15.19 14.58
C ILE A 280 6.91 15.18 15.76
N ALA A 281 6.70 14.24 16.68
CA ALA A 281 7.55 14.09 17.85
C ALA A 281 9.01 13.82 17.44
N GLY A 282 9.95 14.51 18.09
CA GLY A 282 11.38 14.35 17.84
C GLY A 282 11.91 15.03 16.57
N VAL A 283 11.07 15.73 15.80
CA VAL A 283 11.48 16.42 14.56
C VAL A 283 11.66 17.91 14.81
N SER A 284 12.87 18.40 14.52
CA SER A 284 13.27 19.82 14.66
C SER A 284 13.94 20.39 13.40
N ILE A 285 14.13 19.55 12.37
CA ILE A 285 14.61 19.93 11.04
C ILE A 285 13.51 20.63 10.23
N HIS A 286 13.92 21.31 9.17
CA HIS A 286 13.03 21.93 8.19
C HIS A 286 12.33 20.82 7.39
N VAL A 287 11.02 20.65 7.57
CA VAL A 287 10.23 19.60 6.90
C VAL A 287 9.50 20.12 5.65
N ASN A 288 9.53 21.44 5.40
CA ASN A 288 8.86 22.01 4.23
C ASN A 288 9.37 21.41 2.92
N SER A 289 10.69 21.21 2.78
CA SER A 289 11.28 20.55 1.61
C SER A 289 10.79 19.11 1.45
N PHE A 290 10.70 18.35 2.54
CA PHE A 290 10.13 17.00 2.53
C PHE A 290 8.67 17.00 2.03
N VAL A 291 7.85 17.90 2.54
CA VAL A 291 6.43 18.01 2.13
C VAL A 291 6.29 18.41 0.68
N GLU A 292 7.01 19.43 0.24
CA GLU A 292 7.00 19.93 -1.15
C GLU A 292 7.44 18.84 -2.13
N LEU A 293 8.54 18.13 -1.85
CA LEU A 293 9.04 17.05 -2.69
C LEU A 293 8.14 15.82 -2.67
N ALA A 294 7.54 15.47 -1.53
CA ALA A 294 6.56 14.37 -1.46
C ALA A 294 5.29 14.70 -2.27
N GLN A 295 4.83 15.95 -2.26
CA GLN A 295 3.71 16.41 -3.09
C GLN A 295 4.07 16.36 -4.58
N GLU A 296 5.27 16.80 -4.95
CA GLU A 296 5.76 16.76 -6.32
C GLU A 296 5.88 15.32 -6.83
N ALA A 297 6.48 14.41 -6.05
CA ALA A 297 6.58 13.01 -6.38
C ALA A 297 5.19 12.41 -6.66
N LEU A 298 4.23 12.64 -5.76
CA LEU A 298 2.87 12.10 -5.86
C LEU A 298 1.97 12.85 -6.85
N ALA A 299 2.42 13.95 -7.47
CA ALA A 299 1.61 14.68 -8.44
C ALA A 299 1.25 13.83 -9.67
N SER A 300 2.17 12.97 -10.11
CA SER A 300 1.97 12.02 -11.22
C SER A 300 1.29 10.72 -10.79
N ALA A 301 1.12 10.50 -9.50
CA ALA A 301 0.43 9.34 -8.93
C ALA A 301 -1.09 9.51 -8.86
N LYS A 302 -1.64 10.69 -9.16
CA LYS A 302 -3.09 10.96 -9.15
C LYS A 302 -3.75 10.68 -10.49
#